data_AF-A0A925W3Q5-F1
#
_entry.id   AF-A0A925W3Q5-F1
#
_cell.length_a   1.000
_cell.length_b   1.000
_cell.length_c   1.000
_cell.angle_alpha   90.00
_cell.angle_beta   90.00
_cell.angle_gamma   90.00
#
_symmetry.space_group_name_H-M   'P 1'
#
loop_
_entity.id
_entity.type
_entity.pdbx_description
1 polymer ?
#
loop_
_entity_poly.entity_id
_entity_poly.type
_entity_poly.pdbx_seq_one_letter_code
_entity_poly.pdbx_strand_id
1 'polypeptide(L)'
;MSDKPAGKTSELTKRVLVALVAAPFALWMFWLGDAALATLLGVCSAISAWELYRMAREGNTAPLTGVGVVLAALIPLAVHAQFLGIVQIPHVAVALVMLVVVALTIWMRGVDGKPLGAAAVTLFGAAYTGGTLSFAYALRYFGYSIGDAAGFTTAMVPVILTWASDTGAYFAGRTFK
;
A
#
# COMPACT_ATOMS: atom_id res chain seq x y z
N MET A 1 15.41 44.92 18.43
CA MET A 1 14.16 44.13 18.31
C MET A 1 14.62 42.71 18.02
N SER A 2 14.61 41.84 19.04
CA SER A 2 15.22 40.51 18.97
C SER A 2 14.28 39.55 18.25
N ASP A 3 14.64 39.13 17.05
CA ASP A 3 13.99 38.00 16.37
C ASP A 3 14.30 36.73 17.15
N LYS A 4 13.32 36.28 17.93
CA LYS A 4 13.29 34.90 18.45
C LYS A 4 13.28 33.95 17.26
N PRO A 5 14.23 33.00 17.14
CA PRO A 5 14.09 31.94 16.16
C PRO A 5 12.86 31.12 16.52
N ALA A 6 11.88 31.06 15.62
CA ALA A 6 10.72 30.19 15.73
C ALA A 6 11.21 28.76 16.04
N GLY A 7 10.70 28.17 17.12
CA GLY A 7 11.15 26.89 17.63
C GLY A 7 11.06 25.81 16.56
N LYS A 8 12.21 25.30 16.11
CA LYS A 8 12.28 24.11 15.26
C LYS A 8 11.74 22.94 16.06
N THR A 9 10.50 22.52 15.80
CA THR A 9 9.96 21.24 16.28
C THR A 9 10.94 20.12 15.95
N SER A 10 11.37 19.37 16.97
CA SER A 10 12.26 18.22 16.80
C SER A 10 11.63 17.18 15.86
N GLU A 11 12.45 16.52 15.04
CA GLU A 11 12.02 15.43 14.16
C GLU A 11 11.32 14.31 14.93
N LEU A 12 11.75 14.07 16.18
CA LEU A 12 11.07 13.13 17.07
C LEU A 12 9.63 13.56 17.37
N THR A 13 9.42 14.85 17.67
CA THR A 13 8.10 15.41 17.94
C THR A 13 7.19 15.28 16.72
N LYS A 14 7.70 15.54 15.51
CA LYS A 14 6.92 15.37 14.27
C LYS A 14 6.49 13.91 14.07
N ARG A 15 7.42 12.96 14.24
CA ARG A 15 7.13 11.51 14.11
C ARG A 15 6.07 11.06 15.11
N VAL A 16 6.18 11.50 16.37
CA VAL A 16 5.21 11.17 17.43
C VAL A 16 3.84 11.75 17.11
N LEU A 17 3.75 13.02 16.68
CA LEU A 17 2.48 13.64 16.32
C LEU A 17 1.80 12.95 15.14
N VAL A 18 2.56 12.61 14.09
CA VAL A 18 2.02 11.86 12.95
C VAL A 18 1.54 10.48 13.39
N ALA A 19 2.31 9.76 14.21
CA ALA A 19 1.92 8.45 14.70
C ALA A 19 0.65 8.49 15.56
N LEU A 20 0.52 9.50 16.44
CA LEU A 20 -0.64 9.71 17.29
C LEU A 20 -1.93 9.98 16.51
N VAL A 21 -1.84 10.48 15.27
CA VAL A 21 -3.01 10.70 14.41
C VAL A 21 -3.23 9.51 13.48
N ALA A 22 -2.17 9.04 12.82
CA ALA A 22 -2.25 7.99 11.82
C ALA A 22 -2.66 6.63 12.41
N ALA A 23 -2.15 6.27 13.59
CA ALA A 23 -2.49 4.97 14.19
C ALA A 23 -3.96 4.88 14.62
N PRO A 24 -4.55 5.83 15.39
CA PRO A 24 -5.98 5.81 15.69
C PRO A 24 -6.85 5.90 14.45
N PHE A 25 -6.46 6.70 13.47
CA PHE A 25 -7.18 6.79 12.20
C PHE A 25 -7.20 5.44 11.47
N ALA A 26 -6.06 4.76 11.36
CA ALA A 26 -5.99 3.44 10.76
C ALA A 26 -6.87 2.44 11.53
N LEU A 27 -6.76 2.38 12.86
CA LEU A 27 -7.59 1.51 13.70
C LEU A 27 -9.09 1.76 13.47
N TRP A 28 -9.49 3.03 13.36
CA TRP A 28 -10.87 3.40 13.09
C TRP A 28 -11.35 2.93 11.71
N MET A 29 -10.54 3.09 10.66
CA MET A 29 -10.89 2.60 9.32
C MET A 29 -11.00 1.07 9.27
N PHE A 30 -10.13 0.35 9.99
CA PHE A 30 -10.24 -1.11 10.13
C PHE A 30 -11.48 -1.54 10.91
N TRP A 31 -11.87 -0.77 11.93
CA TRP A 31 -13.09 -1.00 12.69
C TRP A 31 -14.33 -0.82 11.83
N LEU A 32 -14.41 0.30 11.07
CA LEU A 32 -15.50 0.55 10.12
C LEU A 32 -15.56 -0.53 9.01
N GLY A 33 -14.42 -0.97 8.51
CA GLY A 33 -14.34 -1.96 7.43
C GLY A 33 -14.84 -1.41 6.08
N ASP A 34 -15.26 -2.33 5.22
CA ASP A 34 -16.02 -2.09 3.99
C ASP A 34 -15.31 -1.07 3.07
N ALA A 35 -16.05 -0.15 2.46
CA ALA A 35 -15.52 0.89 1.60
C ALA A 35 -14.50 1.79 2.32
N ALA A 36 -14.64 2.01 3.64
CA ALA A 36 -13.68 2.83 4.40
C ALA A 36 -12.30 2.15 4.46
N LEU A 37 -12.25 0.85 4.79
CA LEU A 37 -11.03 0.06 4.76
C LEU A 37 -10.46 -0.06 3.35
N ALA A 38 -11.30 -0.37 2.36
CA ALA A 38 -10.88 -0.49 0.96
C ALA A 38 -10.26 0.82 0.43
N THR A 39 -10.85 1.97 0.79
CA THR A 39 -10.34 3.30 0.41
C THR A 39 -9.02 3.60 1.11
N LEU A 40 -8.90 3.34 2.41
CA LEU A 40 -7.64 3.50 3.13
C LEU A 40 -6.53 2.68 2.46
N LEU A 41 -6.79 1.40 2.20
CA LEU A 41 -5.82 0.51 1.55
C LEU A 41 -5.48 1.00 0.15
N GLY A 42 -6.45 1.42 -0.65
CA GLY A 42 -6.22 1.98 -2.00
C GLY A 42 -5.32 3.23 -1.97
N VAL A 43 -5.56 4.15 -1.03
CA VAL A 43 -4.73 5.36 -0.87
C VAL A 43 -3.31 4.99 -0.43
N CYS A 44 -3.16 4.11 0.56
CA CYS A 44 -1.86 3.62 1.00
C CYS A 44 -1.10 2.93 -0.14
N SER A 45 -1.76 2.04 -0.89
CA SER A 45 -1.20 1.38 -2.06
C SER A 45 -0.74 2.37 -3.14
N ALA A 46 -1.54 3.41 -3.41
CA ALA A 46 -1.17 4.46 -4.37
C ALA A 46 0.11 5.20 -3.95
N ILE A 47 0.19 5.61 -2.68
CA ILE A 47 1.33 6.33 -2.12
C ILE A 47 2.57 5.43 -2.12
N SER A 48 2.44 4.18 -1.65
CA SER A 48 3.53 3.21 -1.64
C SER A 48 4.04 2.90 -3.06
N ALA A 49 3.15 2.75 -4.03
CA ALA A 49 3.51 2.55 -5.43
C ALA A 49 4.26 3.76 -5.99
N TRP A 50 3.77 4.98 -5.71
CA TRP A 50 4.40 6.21 -6.15
C TRP A 50 5.83 6.35 -5.63
N GLU A 51 6.06 6.08 -4.34
CA GLU A 51 7.39 6.07 -3.73
C GLU A 51 8.30 4.99 -4.34
N LEU A 52 7.78 3.77 -4.52
CA LEU A 52 8.52 2.67 -5.15
C LEU A 52 8.98 3.05 -6.56
N TYR A 53 8.08 3.60 -7.37
CA TYR A 53 8.43 4.04 -8.72
C TYR A 53 9.38 5.24 -8.74
N ARG A 54 9.33 6.11 -7.72
CA ARG A 54 10.30 7.20 -7.57
C ARG A 54 11.71 6.63 -7.34
N MET A 55 11.86 5.68 -6.42
CA MET A 55 13.14 5.01 -6.20
C MET A 55 13.61 4.25 -7.44
N ALA A 56 12.72 3.57 -8.17
CA ALA A 56 13.09 2.87 -9.39
C ALA A 56 13.63 3.80 -10.49
N ARG A 57 13.10 5.03 -10.59
CA ARG A 57 13.61 6.06 -11.52
C ARG A 57 15.00 6.53 -11.13
N GLU A 58 15.27 6.69 -9.84
CA GLU A 58 16.61 6.99 -9.34
C GLU A 58 17.59 5.84 -9.68
N GLY A 59 17.08 4.59 -9.75
CA GLY A 59 17.80 3.40 -10.23
C GLY A 59 17.82 3.21 -11.76
N ASN A 60 17.60 4.25 -12.58
CA ASN A 60 17.61 4.19 -14.05
C ASN A 60 16.58 3.24 -14.69
N THR A 61 15.49 2.91 -13.99
CA THR A 61 14.34 2.21 -14.58
C THR A 61 13.17 3.16 -14.68
N ALA A 62 12.53 3.25 -15.86
CA ALA A 62 11.47 4.23 -16.13
C ALA A 62 10.07 3.56 -16.17
N PRO A 63 9.47 3.17 -15.02
CA PRO A 63 8.15 2.56 -14.99
C PRO A 63 7.06 3.51 -15.51
N LEU A 64 5.91 2.95 -15.88
CA LEU A 64 4.68 3.71 -16.15
C LEU A 64 4.05 4.13 -14.82
N THR A 65 4.61 5.14 -14.16
CA THR A 65 4.21 5.55 -12.80
C THR A 65 2.72 5.84 -12.67
N GLY A 66 2.13 6.61 -13.60
CA GLY A 66 0.69 6.91 -13.55
C GLY A 66 -0.17 5.65 -13.60
N VAL A 67 0.11 4.76 -14.57
CA VAL A 67 -0.59 3.48 -14.73
C VAL A 67 -0.41 2.61 -13.49
N GLY A 68 0.82 2.46 -13.01
CA GLY A 68 1.12 1.61 -11.85
C GLY A 68 0.50 2.10 -10.54
N VAL A 69 0.40 3.42 -10.33
CA VAL A 69 -0.23 4.01 -9.13
C VAL A 69 -1.74 3.81 -9.18
N VAL A 70 -2.36 4.04 -10.35
CA VAL A 70 -3.79 3.79 -10.55
C VAL A 70 -4.10 2.31 -10.34
N LEU A 71 -3.31 1.41 -10.93
CA LEU A 71 -3.48 -0.03 -10.72
C LEU A 71 -3.34 -0.40 -9.23
N ALA A 72 -2.31 0.10 -8.54
CA ALA A 72 -2.12 -0.15 -7.11
C ALA A 72 -3.34 0.29 -6.27
N ALA A 73 -3.89 1.47 -6.57
CA ALA A 73 -5.05 2.01 -5.87
C ALA A 73 -6.35 1.25 -6.15
N LEU A 74 -6.52 0.78 -7.39
CA LEU A 74 -7.73 0.07 -7.82
C LEU A 74 -7.80 -1.36 -7.27
N ILE A 75 -6.68 -2.03 -6.98
CA ILE A 75 -6.70 -3.43 -6.53
C ILE A 75 -7.51 -3.61 -5.23
N PRO A 76 -7.29 -2.85 -4.13
CA PRO A 76 -8.11 -2.99 -2.93
C PRO A 76 -9.60 -2.66 -3.16
N LEU A 77 -9.89 -1.67 -4.00
CA LEU A 77 -11.26 -1.30 -4.36
C LEU A 77 -11.96 -2.39 -5.19
N ALA A 78 -11.22 -3.01 -6.09
CA ALA A 78 -11.68 -4.14 -6.90
C ALA A 78 -11.97 -5.36 -6.01
N VAL A 79 -11.12 -5.67 -5.03
CA VAL A 79 -11.36 -6.73 -4.05
C VAL A 79 -12.63 -6.47 -3.25
N HIS A 80 -12.85 -5.24 -2.80
CA HIS A 80 -14.09 -4.84 -2.12
C HIS A 80 -15.32 -4.99 -3.03
N ALA A 81 -15.26 -4.52 -4.28
CA ALA A 81 -16.35 -4.65 -5.23
C ALA A 81 -16.68 -6.12 -5.57
N GLN A 82 -15.66 -6.99 -5.63
CA GLN A 82 -15.85 -8.44 -5.78
C GLN A 82 -16.51 -9.05 -4.54
N PHE A 83 -16.09 -8.64 -3.34
CA PHE A 83 -16.68 -9.11 -2.09
C PHE A 83 -18.17 -8.75 -1.99
N LEU A 84 -18.56 -7.55 -2.42
CA LEU A 84 -19.96 -7.13 -2.48
C LEU A 84 -20.75 -7.81 -3.63
N GLY A 85 -20.10 -8.57 -4.51
CA GLY A 85 -20.73 -9.17 -5.68
C GLY A 85 -21.11 -8.19 -6.79
N ILE A 86 -20.67 -6.93 -6.71
CA ILE A 86 -20.96 -5.89 -7.71
C ILE A 86 -20.25 -6.18 -9.04
N VAL A 87 -19.01 -6.68 -8.96
CA VAL A 87 -18.18 -7.03 -10.12
C VAL A 87 -17.62 -8.43 -9.94
N GLN A 88 -17.60 -9.22 -11.01
CA GLN A 88 -16.87 -10.48 -11.05
C GLN A 88 -15.65 -10.31 -11.95
N ILE A 89 -14.46 -10.21 -11.37
CA ILE A 89 -13.19 -10.08 -12.09
C ILE A 89 -12.64 -11.48 -12.36
N PRO A 90 -12.69 -11.97 -13.61
CA PRO A 90 -12.16 -13.29 -13.92
C PRO A 90 -10.62 -13.27 -13.86
N HIS A 91 -10.01 -14.41 -13.56
CA HIS A 91 -8.54 -14.52 -13.49
C HIS A 91 -7.83 -14.10 -14.79
N VAL A 92 -8.50 -14.25 -15.95
CA VAL A 92 -8.00 -13.79 -17.25
C VAL A 92 -7.80 -12.27 -17.30
N ALA A 93 -8.53 -11.49 -16.51
CA ALA A 93 -8.37 -10.03 -16.44
C ALA A 93 -6.97 -9.64 -15.95
N VAL A 94 -6.37 -10.42 -15.04
CA VAL A 94 -4.99 -10.18 -14.57
C VAL A 94 -4.00 -10.34 -15.72
N ALA A 95 -4.15 -11.39 -16.53
CA ALA A 95 -3.32 -11.61 -17.71
C ALA A 95 -3.50 -10.49 -18.74
N LEU A 96 -4.73 -10.03 -18.97
CA LEU A 96 -5.00 -8.91 -19.87
C LEU A 96 -4.38 -7.61 -19.38
N VAL A 97 -4.47 -7.29 -18.09
CA VAL A 97 -3.81 -6.10 -17.51
C VAL A 97 -2.29 -6.19 -17.69
N MET A 98 -1.69 -7.36 -17.45
CA MET A 98 -0.26 -7.56 -17.68
C MET A 98 0.12 -7.34 -19.15
N LEU A 99 -0.63 -7.91 -20.09
CA LEU A 99 -0.42 -7.73 -21.53
C LEU A 99 -0.56 -6.27 -21.94
N VAL A 100 -1.58 -5.57 -21.44
CA VAL A 100 -1.78 -4.13 -21.72
C VAL A 100 -0.61 -3.31 -21.19
N VAL A 101 -0.14 -3.57 -19.97
CA VAL A 101 1.02 -2.84 -19.41
C VAL A 101 2.28 -3.09 -20.24
N VAL A 102 2.54 -4.34 -20.64
CA VAL A 102 3.68 -4.67 -21.52
C VAL A 102 3.56 -3.98 -22.88
N ALA A 103 2.38 -3.97 -23.49
CA ALA A 103 2.16 -3.29 -24.77
C ALA A 103 2.37 -1.76 -24.63
N LEU A 104 1.85 -1.16 -23.55
CA LEU A 104 2.02 0.25 -23.25
C LEU A 104 3.50 0.60 -23.01
N THR A 105 4.29 -0.25 -22.36
CA THR A 105 5.72 0.05 -22.18
C THR A 105 6.50 -0.02 -23.47
N ILE A 106 6.20 -0.98 -24.35
CA ILE A 106 6.81 -1.05 -25.68
C ILE A 106 6.52 0.24 -26.46
N TRP A 107 5.26 0.69 -26.45
CA TRP A 107 4.86 1.94 -27.13
C TRP A 107 5.49 3.17 -26.51
N MET A 108 5.39 3.35 -25.19
CA MET A 108 5.74 4.60 -24.52
C MET A 108 7.23 4.75 -24.19
N ARG A 109 7.99 3.65 -24.17
CA ARG A 109 9.44 3.67 -23.89
C ARG A 109 10.28 3.35 -25.11
N GLY A 110 9.72 2.69 -26.12
CA GLY A 110 10.49 2.20 -27.26
C GLY A 110 11.47 1.10 -26.85
N VAL A 111 12.18 0.54 -27.83
CA VAL A 111 13.14 -0.56 -27.61
C VAL A 111 14.35 -0.10 -26.79
N ASP A 112 14.81 1.13 -27.02
CA ASP A 112 15.96 1.71 -26.32
C ASP A 112 15.65 2.10 -24.87
N GLY A 113 14.38 2.35 -24.54
CA GLY A 113 13.92 2.76 -23.22
C GLY A 113 13.75 1.63 -22.20
N LYS A 114 14.35 0.44 -22.45
CA LYS A 114 14.28 -0.75 -21.59
C LYS A 114 12.83 -1.12 -21.20
N PRO A 115 11.94 -1.39 -22.18
CA PRO A 115 10.50 -1.53 -21.96
C PRO A 115 10.14 -2.73 -21.08
N LEU A 116 10.95 -3.79 -21.09
CA LEU A 116 10.79 -4.95 -20.20
C LEU A 116 11.02 -4.56 -18.73
N GLY A 117 12.07 -3.81 -18.43
CA GLY A 117 12.35 -3.33 -17.07
C GLY A 117 11.26 -2.38 -16.58
N ALA A 118 10.78 -1.50 -17.46
CA ALA A 118 9.65 -0.63 -17.16
C ALA A 118 8.37 -1.41 -16.84
N ALA A 119 8.04 -2.44 -17.62
CA ALA A 119 6.86 -3.28 -17.39
C ALA A 119 6.98 -4.08 -16.10
N ALA A 120 8.13 -4.73 -15.89
CA ALA A 120 8.40 -5.52 -14.70
C ALA A 120 8.24 -4.69 -13.43
N VAL A 121 8.85 -3.50 -13.38
CA VAL A 121 8.73 -2.61 -12.22
C VAL A 121 7.30 -2.08 -12.06
N THR A 122 6.60 -1.70 -13.13
CA THR A 122 5.19 -1.24 -13.04
C THR A 122 4.27 -2.33 -12.50
N LEU A 123 4.39 -3.55 -13.01
CA LEU A 123 3.56 -4.68 -12.55
C LEU A 123 3.94 -5.09 -11.12
N PHE A 124 5.24 -5.16 -10.82
CA PHE A 124 5.73 -5.47 -9.48
C PHE A 124 5.25 -4.45 -8.47
N GLY A 125 5.39 -3.15 -8.74
CA GLY A 125 4.96 -2.11 -7.80
C GLY A 125 3.47 -2.17 -7.52
N ALA A 126 2.64 -2.37 -8.55
CA ALA A 126 1.19 -2.48 -8.38
C ALA A 126 0.79 -3.75 -7.62
N ALA A 127 1.36 -4.90 -7.97
CA ALA A 127 1.08 -6.16 -7.28
C ALA A 127 1.61 -6.16 -5.84
N TYR A 128 2.81 -5.64 -5.63
CA TYR A 128 3.44 -5.59 -4.33
C TYR A 128 2.72 -4.63 -3.39
N THR A 129 2.33 -3.44 -3.83
CA THR A 129 1.71 -2.45 -2.94
C THR A 129 0.18 -2.55 -2.89
N GLY A 130 -0.48 -2.75 -4.04
CA GLY A 130 -1.92 -2.94 -4.13
C GLY A 130 -2.36 -4.34 -3.73
N GLY A 131 -1.73 -5.35 -4.32
CA GLY A 131 -2.06 -6.75 -4.08
C GLY A 131 -1.79 -7.18 -2.64
N THR A 132 -0.62 -6.86 -2.07
CA THR A 132 -0.33 -7.30 -0.70
C THR A 132 -1.19 -6.59 0.35
N LEU A 133 -1.42 -5.28 0.23
CA LEU A 133 -2.28 -4.54 1.16
C LEU A 133 -3.73 -5.01 1.09
N SER A 134 -4.20 -5.51 -0.07
CA SER A 134 -5.55 -6.07 -0.20
C SER A 134 -5.78 -7.31 0.67
N PHE A 135 -4.74 -8.01 1.11
CA PHE A 135 -4.92 -9.11 2.07
C PHE A 135 -5.43 -8.63 3.43
N ALA A 136 -5.22 -7.37 3.82
CA ALA A 136 -5.84 -6.81 5.02
C ALA A 136 -7.38 -6.81 4.92
N TYR A 137 -7.90 -6.48 3.73
CA TYR A 137 -9.34 -6.59 3.44
C TYR A 137 -9.79 -8.05 3.43
N ALA A 138 -9.03 -8.94 2.77
CA ALA A 138 -9.36 -10.37 2.73
C ALA A 138 -9.40 -11.00 4.12
N LEU A 139 -8.47 -10.64 5.02
CA LEU A 139 -8.46 -11.09 6.42
C LEU A 139 -9.66 -10.58 7.22
N ARG A 140 -10.09 -9.33 6.97
CA ARG A 140 -11.25 -8.72 7.65
C ARG A 140 -12.55 -9.47 7.38
N TYR A 141 -12.65 -10.10 6.22
CA TYR A 141 -13.87 -10.68 5.67
C TYR A 141 -13.77 -12.18 5.32
N PHE A 142 -12.72 -12.85 5.79
CA PHE A 142 -12.53 -14.27 5.50
C PHE A 142 -13.60 -15.12 6.20
N GLY A 143 -13.99 -16.25 5.58
CA GLY A 143 -15.13 -17.08 6.04
C GLY A 143 -15.01 -17.70 7.44
N TYR A 144 -13.83 -17.70 8.08
CA TYR A 144 -13.67 -18.16 9.47
C TYR A 144 -13.93 -17.05 10.50
N SER A 145 -14.04 -15.79 10.09
CA SER A 145 -14.27 -14.63 10.95
C SER A 145 -15.77 -14.42 11.15
N ILE A 146 -16.35 -15.08 12.15
CA ILE A 146 -17.79 -15.00 12.44
C ILE A 146 -18.08 -13.71 13.22
N GLY A 147 -18.64 -12.71 12.54
CA GLY A 147 -19.04 -11.42 13.10
C GLY A 147 -17.96 -10.33 13.01
N ASP A 148 -18.40 -9.07 13.14
CA ASP A 148 -17.54 -7.91 12.88
C ASP A 148 -16.32 -7.83 13.79
N ALA A 149 -16.48 -8.10 15.08
CA ALA A 149 -15.38 -8.07 16.03
C ALA A 149 -14.31 -9.14 15.72
N ALA A 150 -14.73 -10.33 15.30
CA ALA A 150 -13.81 -11.42 14.95
C ALA A 150 -13.00 -11.03 13.70
N GLY A 151 -13.66 -10.52 12.66
CA GLY A 151 -12.98 -10.08 11.44
C GLY A 151 -12.01 -8.93 11.69
N PHE A 152 -12.41 -7.93 12.49
CA PHE A 152 -11.53 -6.83 12.88
C PHE A 152 -10.28 -7.36 13.59
N THR A 153 -10.48 -8.25 14.57
CA THR A 153 -9.38 -8.86 15.32
C THR A 153 -8.45 -9.64 14.40
N THR A 154 -8.97 -10.46 13.48
CA THR A 154 -8.17 -11.20 12.49
C THR A 154 -7.30 -10.26 11.66
N ALA A 155 -7.86 -9.17 11.13
CA ALA A 155 -7.12 -8.20 10.34
C ALA A 155 -6.08 -7.41 11.16
N MET A 156 -6.34 -7.20 12.45
CA MET A 156 -5.45 -6.47 13.35
C MET A 156 -4.27 -7.28 13.89
N VAL A 157 -4.40 -8.60 14.00
CA VAL A 157 -3.30 -9.47 14.45
C VAL A 157 -1.98 -9.18 13.70
N PRO A 158 -1.91 -9.23 12.35
CA PRO A 158 -0.66 -8.96 11.65
C PRO A 158 -0.17 -7.52 11.85
N VAL A 159 -1.06 -6.53 11.89
CA VAL A 159 -0.68 -5.11 12.08
C VAL A 159 -0.05 -4.88 13.45
N ILE A 160 -0.70 -5.38 14.51
CA ILE A 160 -0.19 -5.27 15.88
C ILE A 160 1.12 -6.04 16.02
N LEU A 161 1.22 -7.25 15.43
CA LEU A 161 2.44 -8.03 15.45
C LEU A 161 3.59 -7.29 14.77
N THR A 162 3.37 -6.67 13.60
CA THR A 162 4.40 -5.86 12.93
C THR A 162 4.87 -4.71 13.83
N TRP A 163 3.95 -3.92 14.40
CA TRP A 163 4.32 -2.82 15.29
C TRP A 163 5.05 -3.27 16.56
N ALA A 164 4.60 -4.38 17.16
CA ALA A 164 5.23 -4.96 18.34
C ALA A 164 6.63 -5.50 18.01
N SER A 165 6.79 -6.18 16.87
CA SER A 165 8.08 -6.68 16.39
C SER A 165 9.06 -5.54 16.09
N ASP A 166 8.61 -4.47 15.42
CA ASP A 166 9.45 -3.30 15.12
C ASP A 166 9.94 -2.62 16.41
N THR A 167 9.03 -2.45 17.38
CA THR A 167 9.34 -1.87 18.69
C THR A 167 10.31 -2.76 19.48
N GLY A 168 10.04 -4.07 19.52
CA GLY A 168 10.87 -5.06 20.20
C GLY A 168 12.27 -5.15 19.60
N ALA A 169 12.39 -5.17 18.27
CA ALA A 169 13.66 -5.19 17.56
C ALA A 169 14.50 -3.94 17.85
N TYR A 170 13.86 -2.76 17.92
CA TYR A 170 14.55 -1.52 18.26
C TYR A 170 15.14 -1.55 19.68
N PHE A 171 14.35 -1.97 20.68
CA PHE A 171 14.83 -2.02 22.07
C PHE A 171 15.86 -3.12 22.30
N ALA A 172 15.61 -4.34 21.79
CA ALA A 172 16.57 -5.44 21.88
C ALA A 172 17.90 -5.08 21.20
N GLY A 173 17.86 -4.49 20.00
CA GLY A 173 19.06 -4.05 19.29
C GLY A 173 19.82 -2.93 20.00
N ARG A 174 19.16 -2.16 20.86
CA ARG A 174 19.79 -1.12 21.69
C ARG A 174 20.40 -1.69 22.97
N THR A 175 19.84 -2.76 23.54
CA THR A 175 20.35 -3.40 24.76
C THR A 175 21.46 -4.41 24.51
N PHE A 176 21.45 -5.08 23.36
CA PHE A 176 22.46 -6.09 22.98
C PHE A 176 23.60 -5.54 22.11
N LYS A 177 23.69 -4.20 21.99
CA LYS A 177 24.84 -3.49 21.41
C LYS A 177 25.77 -3.02 22.52
#